data_AF-A0A9K3JB98-F1
#
_entry.id   AF-A0A9K3JB98-F1
#
_cell.length_a   1.000
_cell.length_b   1.000
_cell.length_c   1.000
_cell.angle_alpha   90.00
_cell.angle_beta   90.00
_cell.angle_gamma   90.00
#
_symmetry.space_group_name_H-M   'P 1'
#
loop_
_entity.id
_entity.type
_entity.pdbx_description
1 polymer ?
#
loop_
_entity_poly.entity_id
_entity_poly.type
_entity_poly.pdbx_seq_one_letter_code
_entity_poly.pdbx_strand_id
1 'polypeptide(L)'
;MYAVMMMAMVTAVCPLDTNTVFDPCSDTKVLRWDGFTFGLAFSSKDSFFSDQIQLSPCDSRLSLQGTAAKLAVFRPKVDELTFLTVNTSDLYPVKSGGYMVAFAGRHYAARSIPTLVVDESNIITSFTLVR
;
A
#
# COMPACT_ATOMS: atom_id res chain seq x y z
N MET A 1 61.12 15.10 -0.08
CA MET A 1 59.78 15.74 -0.14
C MET A 1 58.87 14.78 -0.87
N TYR A 2 58.17 13.90 -0.15
CA TYR A 2 57.30 12.88 -0.74
C TYR A 2 55.87 13.39 -0.69
N ALA A 3 55.28 13.68 -1.84
CA ALA A 3 53.88 14.03 -1.95
C ALA A 3 53.04 12.76 -1.80
N VAL A 4 52.32 12.64 -0.68
CA VAL A 4 51.38 11.53 -0.46
C VAL A 4 50.09 11.86 -1.18
N MET A 5 49.81 11.14 -2.27
CA MET A 5 48.56 11.28 -3.02
C MET A 5 47.44 10.58 -2.23
N MET A 6 46.58 11.37 -1.57
CA MET A 6 45.35 10.88 -0.95
C MET A 6 44.37 10.49 -2.05
N MET A 7 44.27 9.19 -2.31
CA MET A 7 43.26 8.64 -3.22
C MET A 7 41.93 8.60 -2.48
N ALA A 8 41.06 9.57 -2.74
CA ALA A 8 39.72 9.57 -2.20
C ALA A 8 38.92 8.40 -2.82
N MET A 9 38.70 7.34 -2.05
CA MET A 9 37.79 6.27 -2.45
C MET A 9 36.37 6.82 -2.44
N VAL A 10 35.80 7.04 -3.63
CA VAL A 10 34.37 7.29 -3.79
C VAL A 10 33.66 5.95 -3.56
N THR A 11 33.18 5.73 -2.34
CA THR A 11 32.27 4.60 -2.08
C THR A 11 30.98 4.89 -2.82
N ALA A 12 30.68 4.11 -3.85
CA ALA A 12 29.37 4.13 -4.48
C ALA A 12 28.33 3.74 -3.43
N VAL A 13 27.57 4.72 -2.92
CA VAL A 13 26.41 4.45 -2.07
C VAL A 13 25.34 3.91 -3.01
N CYS A 14 25.23 2.58 -3.12
CA CYS A 14 24.03 2.00 -3.68
C CYS A 14 22.84 2.47 -2.83
N PRO A 15 21.76 3.00 -3.42
CA PRO A 15 20.51 3.17 -2.70
C PRO A 15 20.01 1.75 -2.39
N LEU A 16 20.40 1.25 -1.23
CA LEU A 16 19.99 -0.05 -0.74
C LEU A 16 18.64 0.16 -0.06
N ASP A 17 17.62 -0.58 -0.47
CA ASP A 17 16.37 -0.67 0.28
C ASP A 17 16.70 -1.16 1.69
N THR A 18 16.58 -0.29 2.69
CA THR A 18 16.87 -0.60 4.09
C THR A 18 15.63 -1.03 4.86
N ASN A 19 14.44 -0.84 4.28
CA ASN A 19 13.19 -1.20 4.91
C ASN A 19 12.93 -2.69 4.74
N THR A 20 12.96 -3.49 5.81
CA THR A 20 12.73 -4.94 5.72
C THR A 20 11.27 -5.34 5.98
N VAL A 21 10.33 -4.37 6.04
CA VAL A 21 8.94 -4.65 6.41
C VAL A 21 8.09 -4.88 5.17
N PHE A 22 7.73 -6.15 4.92
CA PHE A 22 6.96 -6.59 3.75
C PHE A 22 5.46 -6.76 4.01
N ASP A 23 5.03 -6.66 5.27
CA ASP A 23 3.63 -6.78 5.67
C ASP A 23 2.96 -5.39 5.65
N PRO A 24 1.84 -5.20 4.91
CA PRO A 24 1.14 -3.92 4.86
C PRO A 24 0.54 -3.52 6.22
N CYS A 25 0.40 -4.45 7.16
CA CYS A 25 -0.10 -4.18 8.51
C CYS A 25 0.98 -3.80 9.52
N SER A 26 2.25 -3.96 9.18
CA SER A 26 3.36 -3.65 10.08
C SER A 26 3.78 -2.20 9.91
N ASP A 27 3.91 -1.48 11.03
CA ASP A 27 4.37 -0.10 11.01
C ASP A 27 5.88 -0.04 10.71
N THR A 28 6.29 0.86 9.81
CA THR A 28 7.70 1.05 9.44
C THR A 28 7.99 2.51 9.12
N LYS A 29 9.27 2.89 9.21
CA LYS A 29 9.76 4.17 8.69
C LYS A 29 10.40 3.91 7.34
N VAL A 30 10.12 4.79 6.39
CA VAL A 30 10.57 4.65 5.01
C VAL A 30 11.43 5.86 4.66
N LEU A 31 12.65 5.63 4.18
CA LEU A 31 13.53 6.67 3.66
C LEU A 31 13.33 6.84 2.15
N ARG A 32 13.88 7.93 1.59
CA ARG A 32 13.96 8.07 0.14
C ARG A 32 14.74 6.88 -0.44
N TRP A 33 14.24 6.31 -1.53
CA TRP A 33 14.77 5.13 -2.21
C TRP A 33 14.50 3.77 -1.53
N ASP A 34 13.95 3.75 -0.31
CA ASP A 34 13.49 2.50 0.29
C ASP A 34 12.25 1.97 -0.45
N GLY A 35 12.10 0.65 -0.42
CA GLY A 35 10.82 0.01 -0.71
C GLY A 35 9.82 0.31 0.41
N PHE A 36 8.54 0.45 0.10
CA PHE A 36 7.49 0.52 1.10
C PHE A 36 6.35 -0.39 0.74
N THR A 37 5.79 -1.09 1.73
CA THR A 37 4.64 -1.95 1.52
C THR A 37 3.35 -1.20 1.85
N PHE A 38 2.36 -1.29 0.97
CA PHE A 38 0.98 -0.92 1.26
C PHE A 38 0.01 -1.96 0.68
N GLY A 39 -1.18 -2.04 1.26
CA GLY A 39 -2.25 -2.91 0.81
C GLY A 39 -3.40 -2.14 0.17
N LEU A 40 -4.10 -2.80 -0.75
CA LEU A 40 -5.42 -2.42 -1.23
C LEU A 40 -6.43 -3.45 -0.74
N ALA A 41 -7.34 -3.01 0.14
CA ALA A 41 -8.43 -3.83 0.62
C ALA A 41 -9.71 -3.49 -0.15
N PHE A 42 -10.41 -4.52 -0.64
CA PHE A 42 -11.67 -4.40 -1.34
C PHE A 42 -12.79 -4.94 -0.47
N SER A 43 -13.84 -4.15 -0.23
CA SER A 43 -15.02 -4.56 0.53
C SER A 43 -16.22 -3.65 0.22
N SER A 44 -17.33 -3.81 0.93
CA SER A 44 -18.39 -2.81 0.98
C SER A 44 -17.93 -1.59 1.79
N LYS A 45 -18.48 -0.41 1.46
CA LYS A 45 -18.09 0.86 2.10
C LYS A 45 -18.15 0.79 3.63
N ASP A 46 -19.25 0.29 4.18
CA ASP A 46 -19.50 0.29 5.62
C ASP A 46 -18.60 -0.71 6.37
N SER A 47 -18.05 -1.72 5.69
CA SER A 47 -17.12 -2.69 6.27
C SER A 47 -15.78 -2.10 6.70
N PHE A 48 -15.47 -0.87 6.29
CA PHE A 48 -14.26 -0.15 6.69
C PHE A 48 -14.46 0.74 7.93
N PHE A 49 -15.68 0.77 8.49
CA PHE A 49 -16.03 1.59 9.63
C PHE A 49 -16.43 0.74 10.84
N SER A 50 -16.07 1.23 12.02
CA SER A 50 -16.61 0.78 13.31
C SER A 50 -17.04 2.01 14.08
N ASP A 51 -18.29 2.07 14.54
CA ASP A 51 -18.81 3.22 15.29
C ASP A 51 -18.60 4.58 14.58
N GLN A 52 -18.84 4.62 13.26
CA GLN A 52 -18.61 5.80 12.38
C GLN A 52 -17.14 6.22 12.23
N ILE A 53 -16.20 5.50 12.83
CA ILE A 53 -14.76 5.75 12.70
C ILE A 53 -14.20 4.80 11.65
N GLN A 54 -13.54 5.37 10.63
CA GLN A 54 -12.83 4.55 9.65
C GLN A 54 -11.58 3.95 10.30
N LEU A 55 -11.48 2.63 10.27
CA LEU A 55 -10.33 1.89 10.81
C LEU A 55 -9.41 1.41 9.68
N SER A 56 -8.18 1.03 10.04
CA SER A 56 -7.27 0.34 9.11
C SER A 56 -7.83 -1.05 8.79
N PRO A 57 -7.74 -1.54 7.54
CA PRO A 57 -8.06 -2.92 7.18
C PRO A 57 -7.32 -4.01 8.00
N CYS A 58 -6.27 -3.64 8.74
CA CYS A 58 -5.54 -4.51 9.67
C CYS A 58 -6.14 -4.57 11.08
N ASP A 59 -7.14 -3.74 11.38
CA ASP A 59 -7.78 -3.68 12.69
C ASP A 59 -8.76 -4.86 12.83
N SER A 60 -8.59 -5.66 13.88
CA SER A 60 -9.39 -6.86 14.13
C SER A 60 -10.86 -6.55 14.44
N ARG A 61 -11.20 -5.30 14.74
CA ARG A 61 -12.60 -4.87 14.90
C ARG A 61 -13.34 -4.82 13.58
N LEU A 62 -12.63 -4.70 12.46
CA LEU A 62 -13.24 -4.83 11.15
C LEU A 62 -13.44 -6.31 10.84
N SER A 63 -14.69 -6.72 10.60
CA SER A 63 -15.04 -8.08 10.18
C SER A 63 -14.75 -8.32 8.69
N LEU A 64 -13.54 -7.95 8.24
CA LEU A 64 -13.06 -8.19 6.87
C LEU A 64 -12.67 -9.66 6.67
N GLN A 65 -12.22 -10.35 7.72
CA GLN A 65 -12.01 -11.80 7.69
C GLN A 65 -13.36 -12.51 7.76
N GLY A 66 -13.77 -13.13 6.63
CA GLY A 66 -15.03 -13.86 6.51
C GLY A 66 -16.07 -13.21 5.59
N THR A 67 -15.85 -11.96 5.18
CA THR A 67 -16.57 -11.34 4.06
C THR A 67 -15.87 -11.66 2.74
N ALA A 68 -16.50 -11.40 1.59
CA ALA A 68 -15.88 -11.57 0.27
C ALA A 68 -14.72 -10.58 0.00
N ALA A 69 -14.15 -9.98 1.05
CA ALA A 69 -13.10 -9.00 0.97
C ALA A 69 -11.84 -9.58 0.33
N LYS A 70 -11.21 -8.78 -0.54
CA LYS A 70 -9.97 -9.14 -1.22
C LYS A 70 -8.86 -8.19 -0.79
N LEU A 71 -7.64 -8.72 -0.72
CA LEU A 71 -6.44 -7.94 -0.39
C LEU A 71 -5.44 -8.11 -1.53
N ALA A 72 -4.91 -6.99 -2.00
CA ALA A 72 -3.73 -6.95 -2.84
C ALA A 72 -2.62 -6.18 -2.13
N VAL A 73 -1.38 -6.66 -2.21
CA VAL A 73 -0.24 -6.07 -1.49
C VAL A 73 0.80 -5.64 -2.50
N PHE A 74 1.32 -4.42 -2.33
CA PHE A 74 2.27 -3.81 -3.23
C PHE A 74 3.48 -3.29 -2.48
N ARG A 75 4.62 -3.34 -3.16
CA ARG A 75 5.88 -2.86 -2.63
C ARG A 75 6.69 -2.05 -3.65
N PRO A 76 6.25 -0.83 -4.00
CA PRO A 76 7.04 0.11 -4.80
C PRO A 76 8.21 0.69 -4.00
N LYS A 77 9.12 1.37 -4.71
CA LYS A 77 10.14 2.23 -4.10
C LYS A 77 9.66 3.67 -4.00
N VAL A 78 10.13 4.39 -2.96
CA VAL A 78 9.84 5.82 -2.80
C VAL A 78 10.43 6.62 -3.95
N ASP A 79 9.65 7.56 -4.47
CA ASP A 79 9.99 8.47 -5.59
C ASP A 79 10.17 7.77 -6.96
N GLU A 80 9.75 6.50 -7.11
CA GLU A 80 9.65 5.81 -8.41
C GLU A 80 8.20 5.75 -8.93
N LEU A 81 7.98 6.13 -10.20
CA LEU A 81 6.69 5.93 -10.87
C LEU A 81 6.42 4.44 -11.02
N THR A 82 5.47 3.92 -10.24
CA THR A 82 5.09 2.51 -10.28
C THR A 82 3.70 2.37 -10.92
N PHE A 83 3.62 1.60 -12.01
CA PHE A 83 2.34 1.24 -12.61
C PHE A 83 1.81 -0.04 -11.99
N LEU A 84 0.59 0.02 -11.44
CA LEU A 84 -0.07 -1.13 -10.85
C LEU A 84 -1.16 -1.66 -11.80
N THR A 85 -0.96 -2.86 -12.34
CA THR A 85 -2.01 -3.64 -12.99
C THR A 85 -2.42 -4.80 -12.10
N VAL A 86 -3.67 -4.80 -11.65
CA VAL A 86 -4.27 -5.95 -10.95
C VAL A 86 -4.99 -6.80 -12.01
N ASN A 87 -4.35 -7.88 -12.46
CA ASN A 87 -4.94 -8.83 -13.40
C ASN A 87 -5.30 -10.12 -12.66
N THR A 88 -6.53 -10.20 -12.15
CA THR A 88 -7.01 -11.38 -11.44
C THR A 88 -8.41 -11.74 -11.92
N SER A 89 -8.60 -13.00 -12.32
CA SER A 89 -9.92 -13.56 -12.66
C SER A 89 -10.89 -13.59 -11.46
N ASP A 90 -10.34 -13.53 -10.24
CA ASP A 90 -11.06 -13.79 -8.99
C ASP A 90 -11.38 -12.53 -8.19
N LEU A 91 -10.91 -11.34 -8.62
CA LEU A 91 -11.52 -10.09 -8.17
C LEU A 91 -12.82 -9.92 -8.97
N TYR A 92 -13.92 -10.26 -8.32
CA TYR A 92 -15.21 -9.65 -8.62
C TYR A 92 -15.44 -8.58 -7.56
N PRO A 93 -14.93 -7.34 -7.74
CA PRO A 93 -15.07 -6.33 -6.72
C PRO A 93 -16.55 -5.95 -6.51
N VAL A 94 -17.42 -6.17 -7.51
CA VAL A 94 -18.88 -6.10 -7.37
C VAL A 94 -19.39 -7.03 -6.28
N LYS A 95 -18.94 -8.29 -6.26
CA LYS A 95 -19.30 -9.27 -5.20
C LYS A 95 -18.67 -8.96 -3.85
N SER A 96 -17.56 -8.23 -3.87
CA SER A 96 -16.84 -7.80 -2.66
C SER A 96 -17.44 -6.53 -2.06
N GLY A 97 -18.35 -5.84 -2.76
CA GLY A 97 -19.02 -4.63 -2.28
C GLY A 97 -18.60 -3.34 -2.98
N GLY A 98 -17.66 -3.39 -3.93
CA GLY A 98 -17.41 -2.33 -4.89
C GLY A 98 -16.47 -1.20 -4.44
N TYR A 99 -16.04 -1.17 -3.18
CA TYR A 99 -15.15 -0.14 -2.64
C TYR A 99 -13.75 -0.66 -2.37
N MET A 100 -12.79 0.26 -2.41
CA MET A 100 -11.38 0.01 -2.13
C MET A 100 -10.84 1.02 -1.12
N VAL A 101 -9.99 0.55 -0.21
CA VAL A 101 -9.18 1.37 0.70
C VAL A 101 -7.71 1.00 0.52
N ALA A 102 -6.87 2.00 0.25
CA ALA A 102 -5.43 1.86 0.32
C ALA A 102 -4.98 2.06 1.77
N PHE A 103 -4.10 1.21 2.28
CA PHE A 103 -3.63 1.30 3.67
C PHE A 103 -2.18 0.85 3.84
N ALA A 104 -1.51 1.37 4.88
CA ALA A 104 -0.21 0.89 5.32
C ALA A 104 -0.06 1.13 6.83
N GLY A 105 0.42 0.12 7.57
CA GLY A 105 0.58 0.14 9.01
C GLY A 105 -0.68 -0.24 9.80
N ARG A 106 -0.54 -0.32 11.12
CA ARG A 106 -1.63 -0.66 12.05
C ARG A 106 -1.84 0.43 13.10
N HIS A 107 -0.79 0.87 13.79
CA HIS A 107 -0.92 1.89 14.84
C HIS A 107 -0.88 3.31 14.27
N TYR A 108 0.00 3.54 13.29
CA TYR A 108 0.10 4.81 12.57
C TYR A 108 -0.42 4.65 11.14
N ALA A 109 -1.52 3.90 11.03
CA ALA A 109 -2.02 3.45 9.74
C ALA A 109 -2.42 4.62 8.84
N ALA A 110 -1.65 4.82 7.76
CA ALA A 110 -2.08 5.64 6.65
C ALA A 110 -3.22 4.89 5.95
N ARG A 111 -4.31 5.60 5.66
CA ARG A 111 -5.46 5.03 4.96
C ARG A 111 -6.13 6.06 4.08
N SER A 112 -6.49 5.66 2.87
CA SER A 112 -7.34 6.47 2.01
C SER A 112 -8.79 6.40 2.50
N ILE A 113 -9.62 7.35 2.08
CA ILE A 113 -11.08 7.17 2.18
C ILE A 113 -11.52 5.96 1.33
N PRO A 114 -12.64 5.30 1.64
CA PRO A 114 -13.22 4.27 0.79
C PRO A 114 -13.67 4.87 -0.54
N THR A 115 -13.08 4.40 -1.63
CA THR A 115 -13.35 4.87 -2.99
C THR A 115 -14.08 3.78 -3.77
N LEU A 116 -15.17 4.14 -4.43
CA LEU A 116 -15.89 3.22 -5.32
C LEU A 116 -14.97 2.87 -6.50
N VAL A 117 -14.76 1.59 -6.75
CA VAL A 117 -13.94 1.10 -7.87
C VAL A 117 -14.76 0.37 -8.92
N VAL A 118 -15.92 -0.18 -8.53
CA VAL A 118 -16.82 -0.88 -9.45
C VAL A 118 -18.25 -0.87 -8.89
N ASP A 119 -19.21 -0.81 -9.79
CA ASP A 119 -20.63 -1.09 -9.52
C ASP A 119 -21.17 -2.09 -10.56
N GLU A 120 -22.48 -2.29 -10.65
CA GLU A 120 -23.08 -3.24 -11.60
C GLU A 120 -22.89 -2.84 -13.08
N SER A 121 -22.60 -1.57 -13.36
CA SER A 121 -22.55 -1.00 -14.70
C SER A 121 -21.18 -0.43 -15.09
N ASN A 122 -20.36 -0.03 -14.12
CA ASN A 122 -19.14 0.75 -14.33
C ASN A 122 -17.96 0.14 -13.56
N ILE A 123 -16.78 0.21 -14.17
CA ILE A 123 -15.51 -0.11 -13.53
C ILE A 123 -14.54 1.06 -13.69
N ILE A 124 -13.96 1.50 -12.59
CA ILE A 124 -12.84 2.45 -12.60
C ILE A 124 -11.56 1.64 -12.80
N THR A 125 -10.87 1.90 -13.91
CA THR A 125 -9.70 1.13 -14.34
C THR A 125 -8.37 1.80 -14.02
N SER A 126 -8.39 3.05 -13.56
CA SER A 126 -7.19 3.83 -13.27
C SER A 126 -7.34 4.61 -11.97
N PHE A 127 -6.32 4.53 -11.13
CA PHE A 127 -6.23 5.25 -9.87
C PHE A 127 -4.86 5.90 -9.76
N THR A 128 -4.83 7.12 -9.26
CA THR A 128 -3.58 7.83 -8.94
C THR A 128 -3.55 8.10 -7.46
N LEU A 129 -2.55 7.56 -6.77
CA LEU A 129 -2.24 7.95 -5.39
C LEU A 129 -1.53 9.30 -5.45
N VAL A 130 -2.29 10.36 -5.15
CA VAL A 130 -1.76 11.71 -4.96
C VAL A 130 -1.47 11.95 -3.49
N ARG A 131 -0.36 12.63 -3.24
CA ARG A 131 0.13 13.01 -1.92
C ARG A 131 -0.80 13.98 -1.21
#